data_AF-A0A848ZGE9-F1
#
_entry.id   AF-A0A848ZGE9-F1
#
_cell.length_a   1.000
_cell.length_b   1.000
_cell.length_c   1.000
_cell.angle_alpha   90.00
_cell.angle_beta   90.00
_cell.angle_gamma   90.00
#
_symmetry.space_group_name_H-M   'P 1'
#
loop_
_entity.id
_entity.type
_entity.pdbx_description
1 polymer ?
#
loop_
_entity_poly.entity_id
_entity_poly.type
_entity_poly.pdbx_seq_one_letter_code
_entity_poly.pdbx_strand_id
1 'polypeptide(L)'
;MKALCVFSGGLDSMLASELIRAQGIEVLALFFETPFFASPQARKSAESIALPIKVVDITDSHLGMLKNPKHGYGGHMNPCIDCHALMIRTAGEMLEQEGASFIITGEVMGQRPMSQNLKALSMVASESGFQKLILRPLSAKRLPITLPEEKGWVDRERLLGFSGRSRKPQMELAERFHITEYPSPAGGCLLTDEVFSRRLKDLLLASPHLALREIELLKLGRHFRIGPLTKLVVGRNEKENHTIHSLSKETDLVLRTVSVPGPTVLVLGDPTPEMEDLAASITVSYSDAGNDELTEVSLMGGGKNGVRMAKGRDKRGLSRYMI
;
A
#
# COMPACT_ATOMS: atom_id res chain seq x y z
N MET A 1 -22.45 2.03 24.19
CA MET A 1 -21.55 0.89 23.90
C MET A 1 -20.79 1.22 22.64
N LYS A 2 -19.51 0.83 22.53
CA LYS A 2 -18.63 1.23 21.42
C LYS A 2 -17.95 0.04 20.76
N ALA A 3 -17.81 0.09 19.44
CA ALA A 3 -17.07 -0.86 18.62
C ALA A 3 -15.94 -0.16 17.84
N LEU A 4 -14.85 -0.86 17.59
CA LEU A 4 -13.77 -0.41 16.71
C LEU A 4 -13.96 -1.01 15.31
N CYS A 5 -14.05 -0.19 14.28
CA CYS A 5 -14.09 -0.67 12.90
C CYS A 5 -12.68 -0.67 12.30
N VAL A 6 -12.20 -1.82 11.86
CA VAL A 6 -11.04 -1.89 10.96
C VAL A 6 -11.48 -1.36 9.60
N PHE A 7 -11.20 -0.08 9.37
CA PHE A 7 -11.85 0.74 8.35
C PHE A 7 -10.91 1.00 7.18
N SER A 8 -11.24 0.47 6.01
CA SER A 8 -10.43 0.62 4.79
C SER A 8 -10.76 1.88 3.98
N GLY A 9 -11.88 2.56 4.29
CA GLY A 9 -12.44 3.62 3.44
C GLY A 9 -13.24 3.11 2.23
N GLY A 10 -13.23 1.80 1.97
CA GLY A 10 -14.07 1.20 0.93
C GLY A 10 -15.52 0.99 1.39
N LEU A 11 -16.40 0.76 0.40
CA LEU A 11 -17.85 0.55 0.60
C LEU A 11 -18.16 -0.47 1.70
N ASP A 12 -17.51 -1.63 1.70
CA ASP A 12 -17.86 -2.70 2.65
C ASP A 12 -17.59 -2.28 4.12
N SER A 13 -16.52 -1.54 4.40
CA SER A 13 -16.24 -1.01 5.76
C SER A 13 -17.20 0.12 6.17
N MET A 14 -17.66 0.92 5.21
CA MET A 14 -18.69 1.94 5.46
C MET A 14 -20.01 1.29 5.84
N LEU A 15 -20.47 0.31 5.03
CA LEU A 15 -21.72 -0.42 5.28
C LEU A 15 -21.69 -1.20 6.60
N ALA A 16 -20.56 -1.83 6.94
CA ALA A 16 -20.40 -2.53 8.22
C ALA A 16 -20.54 -1.56 9.41
N SER A 17 -19.99 -0.34 9.28
CA SER A 17 -20.08 0.69 10.32
C SER A 17 -21.53 1.18 10.49
N GLU A 18 -22.19 1.53 9.39
CA GLU A 18 -23.59 1.99 9.41
C GLU A 18 -24.55 0.92 9.92
N LEU A 19 -24.34 -0.34 9.56
CA LEU A 19 -25.17 -1.45 10.04
C LEU A 19 -25.11 -1.60 11.57
N ILE A 20 -23.95 -1.34 12.17
CA ILE A 20 -23.76 -1.40 13.63
C ILE A 20 -24.27 -0.12 14.31
N ARG A 21 -24.04 1.06 13.72
CA ARG A 21 -24.62 2.33 14.19
C ARG A 21 -26.15 2.31 14.19
N ALA A 22 -26.77 1.69 13.19
CA ALA A 22 -28.21 1.52 13.12
C ALA A 22 -28.78 0.72 14.31
N GLN A 23 -27.94 -0.04 15.03
CA GLN A 23 -28.32 -0.74 16.27
C GLN A 23 -28.10 0.09 17.54
N GLY A 24 -27.73 1.37 17.43
CA GLY A 24 -27.48 2.25 18.58
C GLY A 24 -26.10 2.08 19.20
N ILE A 25 -25.16 1.47 18.49
CA ILE A 25 -23.78 1.23 18.94
C ILE A 25 -22.87 2.28 18.33
N GLU A 26 -22.07 2.94 19.17
CA GLU A 26 -21.05 3.88 18.70
C GLU A 26 -19.95 3.14 17.94
N VAL A 27 -19.48 3.70 16.84
CA VAL A 27 -18.40 3.11 16.05
C VAL A 27 -17.29 4.15 15.89
N LEU A 28 -16.06 3.75 16.23
CA LEU A 28 -14.84 4.48 15.89
C LEU A 28 -14.13 3.75 14.75
N ALA A 29 -13.94 4.42 13.61
CA ALA A 29 -13.12 3.90 12.54
C ALA A 29 -11.64 3.98 12.90
N LEU A 30 -10.93 2.87 12.74
CA LEU A 30 -9.48 2.79 12.77
C LEU A 30 -8.97 2.55 11.35
N PHE A 31 -8.24 3.51 10.81
CA PHE A 31 -7.51 3.34 9.57
C PHE A 31 -6.03 3.10 9.88
N PHE A 32 -5.49 1.99 9.38
CA PHE A 32 -4.09 1.62 9.59
C PHE A 32 -3.24 2.10 8.42
N GLU A 33 -2.41 3.10 8.67
CA GLU A 33 -1.55 3.72 7.66
C GLU A 33 -0.22 2.97 7.56
N THR A 34 0.25 2.83 6.32
CA THR A 34 1.55 2.24 5.98
C THR A 34 2.10 2.98 4.77
N PRO A 35 3.37 2.76 4.37
CA PRO A 35 3.89 3.30 3.12
C PRO A 35 3.14 2.79 1.87
N PHE A 36 2.31 1.76 1.99
CA PHE A 36 1.59 1.16 0.88
C PHE A 36 0.13 1.63 0.76
N PHE A 37 -0.49 2.13 1.85
CA PHE A 37 -1.87 2.66 1.86
C PHE A 37 -1.95 3.91 2.73
N ALA A 38 -2.47 5.00 2.15
CA ALA A 38 -2.58 6.30 2.80
C ALA A 38 -4.04 6.63 3.18
N SER A 39 -4.18 7.41 4.26
CA SER A 39 -5.46 7.77 4.87
C SER A 39 -6.36 8.77 4.14
N PRO A 40 -5.96 9.62 3.17
CA PRO A 40 -6.83 10.68 2.64
C PRO A 40 -8.18 10.18 2.09
N GLN A 41 -8.19 9.08 1.35
CA GLN A 41 -9.43 8.52 0.81
C GLN A 41 -10.32 7.94 1.92
N ALA A 42 -9.73 7.31 2.94
CA ALA A 42 -10.48 6.78 4.06
C ALA A 42 -11.06 7.88 4.96
N ARG A 43 -10.34 8.99 5.15
CA ARG A 43 -10.86 10.18 5.82
C ARG A 43 -12.07 10.73 5.09
N LYS A 44 -11.98 10.92 3.77
CA LYS A 44 -13.11 11.35 2.94
C LYS A 44 -14.32 10.41 3.07
N SER A 45 -14.09 9.10 3.04
CA SER A 45 -15.16 8.11 3.19
C SER A 45 -15.78 8.09 4.60
N ALA A 46 -15.00 8.36 5.65
CA ALA A 46 -15.53 8.43 7.01
C ALA A 46 -16.33 9.73 7.21
N GLU A 47 -15.84 10.85 6.69
CA GLU A 47 -16.51 12.16 6.69
C GLU A 47 -17.86 12.10 5.99
N SER A 48 -17.98 11.41 4.85
CA SER A 48 -19.24 11.33 4.08
C SER A 48 -20.39 10.65 4.82
N ILE A 49 -20.09 9.85 5.85
CA ILE A 49 -21.08 9.19 6.72
C ILE A 49 -21.03 9.71 8.16
N ALA A 50 -20.29 10.81 8.42
CA ALA A 50 -20.07 11.37 9.75
C ALA A 50 -19.58 10.34 10.79
N LEU A 51 -18.65 9.46 10.37
CA LEU A 51 -18.03 8.45 11.22
C LEU A 51 -16.71 8.99 11.79
N PRO A 52 -16.52 9.03 13.12
CA PRO A 52 -15.24 9.44 13.70
C PRO A 52 -14.15 8.45 13.26
N ILE A 53 -12.99 8.99 12.87
CA ILE A 53 -11.86 8.22 12.35
C ILE A 53 -10.57 8.57 13.10
N LYS A 54 -9.84 7.53 13.51
CA LYS A 54 -8.48 7.60 14.03
C LYS A 54 -7.54 6.90 13.06
N VAL A 55 -6.47 7.59 12.68
CA VAL A 55 -5.40 7.01 11.85
C VAL A 55 -4.31 6.51 12.78
N VAL A 56 -3.88 5.27 12.55
CA VAL A 56 -2.86 4.58 13.34
C VAL A 56 -1.75 4.19 12.38
N ASP A 57 -0.57 4.75 12.56
CA ASP A 57 0.62 4.35 11.82
C ASP A 57 1.11 2.99 12.34
N ILE A 58 1.13 1.99 11.47
CA ILE A 58 1.64 0.64 11.77
C ILE A 58 2.84 0.29 10.90
N THR A 59 3.54 1.30 10.35
CA THR A 59 4.64 1.15 9.40
C THR A 59 5.67 0.13 9.87
N ASP A 60 6.25 0.29 11.06
CA ASP A 60 7.32 -0.58 11.53
C ASP A 60 6.87 -2.04 11.70
N SER A 61 5.72 -2.24 12.35
CA SER A 61 5.12 -3.57 12.53
C SER A 61 4.77 -4.22 11.19
N HIS A 62 4.23 -3.43 10.25
CA HIS A 62 3.87 -3.90 8.92
C HIS A 62 5.10 -4.26 8.09
N LEU A 63 6.16 -3.44 8.11
CA LEU A 63 7.43 -3.74 7.43
C LEU A 63 8.14 -4.95 8.03
N GLY A 64 8.09 -5.10 9.36
CA GLY A 64 8.59 -6.28 10.05
C GLY A 64 7.89 -7.56 9.59
N MET A 65 6.55 -7.54 9.56
CA MET A 65 5.74 -8.65 9.06
C MET A 65 6.00 -8.91 7.57
N LEU A 66 6.06 -7.86 6.74
CA LEU A 66 6.21 -7.97 5.29
C LEU A 66 7.51 -8.65 4.86
N LYS A 67 8.58 -8.54 5.67
CA LYS A 67 9.86 -9.22 5.37
C LYS A 67 9.75 -10.75 5.44
N ASN A 68 8.95 -11.26 6.38
CA ASN A 68 8.79 -12.69 6.60
C ASN A 68 7.37 -13.01 7.07
N PRO A 69 6.36 -12.94 6.19
CA PRO A 69 4.98 -13.19 6.55
C PRO A 69 4.77 -14.67 6.89
N LYS A 70 4.06 -14.95 7.98
CA LYS A 70 3.84 -16.32 8.49
C LYS A 70 3.08 -17.19 7.50
N HIS A 71 2.15 -16.59 6.75
CA HIS A 71 1.34 -17.29 5.76
C HIS A 71 1.83 -17.10 4.32
N GLY A 72 3.02 -16.52 4.14
CA GLY A 72 3.61 -16.27 2.83
C GLY A 72 2.93 -15.13 2.08
N TYR A 73 3.28 -15.01 0.80
CA TYR A 73 2.69 -14.03 -0.11
C TYR A 73 1.62 -14.67 -1.00
N GLY A 74 0.70 -13.85 -1.49
CA GLY A 74 -0.24 -14.24 -2.56
C GLY A 74 0.42 -14.28 -3.94
N GLY A 75 -0.27 -13.75 -4.96
CA GLY A 75 0.25 -13.75 -6.33
C GLY A 75 1.50 -12.88 -6.52
N HIS A 76 1.69 -11.86 -5.68
CA HIS A 76 2.85 -10.98 -5.73
C HIS A 76 3.51 -10.84 -4.35
N MET A 77 3.65 -9.63 -3.81
CA MET A 77 4.20 -9.40 -2.47
C MET A 77 3.11 -9.19 -1.42
N ASN A 78 1.86 -9.54 -1.69
CA ASN A 78 0.72 -9.27 -0.82
C ASN A 78 0.54 -10.35 0.27
N PRO A 79 0.79 -10.07 1.56
CA PRO A 79 0.61 -11.05 2.64
C PRO A 79 -0.74 -10.81 3.34
N CYS A 80 -1.84 -10.93 2.60
CA CYS A 80 -3.14 -10.39 3.03
C CYS A 80 -3.63 -10.95 4.38
N ILE A 81 -3.35 -12.22 4.67
CA ILE A 81 -3.75 -12.86 5.94
C ILE A 81 -3.01 -12.20 7.10
N ASP A 82 -1.68 -12.10 6.99
CA ASP A 82 -0.83 -11.48 8.01
C ASP A 82 -1.14 -9.99 8.18
N CYS A 83 -1.35 -9.24 7.10
CA CYS A 83 -1.78 -7.83 7.15
C CYS A 83 -3.09 -7.67 7.93
N HIS A 84 -4.12 -8.47 7.61
CA HIS A 84 -5.42 -8.38 8.27
C HIS A 84 -5.34 -8.81 9.74
N ALA A 85 -4.58 -9.87 10.04
CA ALA A 85 -4.34 -10.31 11.41
C ALA A 85 -3.62 -9.23 12.23
N LEU A 86 -2.61 -8.57 11.67
CA LEU A 86 -1.91 -7.44 12.30
C LEU A 86 -2.87 -6.29 12.60
N MET A 87 -3.64 -5.82 11.60
CA MET A 87 -4.59 -4.72 11.80
C MET A 87 -5.65 -5.02 12.86
N ILE A 88 -6.20 -6.25 12.85
CA ILE A 88 -7.19 -6.66 13.86
C ILE A 88 -6.55 -6.82 15.23
N ARG A 89 -5.32 -7.34 15.32
CA ARG A 89 -4.58 -7.42 16.59
C ARG A 89 -4.39 -6.04 17.18
N THR A 90 -3.88 -5.09 16.39
CA THR A 90 -3.69 -3.70 16.81
C THR A 90 -5.02 -3.06 17.23
N ALA A 91 -6.12 -3.31 16.50
CA ALA A 91 -7.45 -2.85 16.93
C ALA A 91 -7.88 -3.46 18.26
N GLY A 92 -7.60 -4.74 18.48
CA GLY A 92 -7.93 -5.45 19.73
C GLY A 92 -7.14 -4.94 20.93
N GLU A 93 -5.86 -4.65 20.75
CA GLU A 93 -4.98 -4.04 21.76
C GLU A 93 -5.46 -2.64 22.16
N MET A 94 -6.20 -1.95 21.28
CA MET A 94 -6.77 -0.63 21.53
C MET A 94 -8.16 -0.65 22.19
N LEU A 95 -8.79 -1.81 22.39
CA LEU A 95 -10.17 -1.90 22.90
C LEU A 95 -10.34 -1.20 24.25
N GLU A 96 -9.45 -1.49 25.22
CA GLU A 96 -9.51 -0.92 26.57
C GLU A 96 -9.28 0.60 26.55
N GLN A 97 -8.21 1.05 25.89
CA GLN A 97 -7.87 2.48 25.77
C GLN A 97 -9.01 3.28 25.13
N GLU A 98 -9.69 2.70 24.13
CA GLU A 98 -10.77 3.38 23.41
C GLU A 98 -12.15 3.19 24.08
N GLY A 99 -12.24 2.46 25.18
CA GLY A 99 -13.51 2.13 25.84
C GLY A 99 -14.47 1.32 24.96
N ALA A 100 -13.92 0.51 24.05
CA ALA A 100 -14.68 -0.29 23.10
C ALA A 100 -14.76 -1.76 23.53
N SER A 101 -15.86 -2.42 23.16
CA SER A 101 -16.17 -3.79 23.61
C SER A 101 -15.82 -4.87 22.58
N PHE A 102 -15.77 -4.53 21.28
CA PHE A 102 -15.50 -5.48 20.21
C PHE A 102 -15.03 -4.80 18.92
N ILE A 103 -14.59 -5.62 17.96
CA ILE A 103 -14.04 -5.20 16.67
C ILE A 103 -15.01 -5.58 15.56
N ILE A 104 -15.19 -4.69 14.59
CA ILE A 104 -15.92 -4.98 13.35
C ILE A 104 -15.02 -4.83 12.13
N THR A 105 -15.26 -5.65 11.10
CA THR A 105 -14.61 -5.50 9.80
C THR A 105 -15.64 -5.49 8.66
N GLY A 106 -15.29 -4.86 7.54
CA GLY A 106 -16.06 -4.92 6.31
C GLY A 106 -15.84 -6.20 5.48
N GLU A 107 -15.22 -7.25 6.04
CA GLU A 107 -14.90 -8.45 5.27
C GLU A 107 -16.18 -9.23 4.90
N VAL A 108 -16.36 -9.48 3.60
CA VAL A 108 -17.47 -10.29 3.08
C VAL A 108 -16.95 -11.69 2.69
N MET A 109 -17.57 -12.72 3.26
CA MET A 109 -17.16 -14.12 3.04
C MET A 109 -17.21 -14.50 1.56
N GLY A 110 -16.07 -14.92 1.00
CA GLY A 110 -15.93 -15.34 -0.39
C GLY A 110 -15.89 -14.21 -1.42
N GLN A 111 -15.88 -12.94 -0.99
CA GLN A 111 -15.79 -11.80 -1.92
C GLN A 111 -14.39 -11.69 -2.55
N ARG A 112 -13.35 -11.95 -1.75
CA ARG A 112 -11.96 -12.11 -2.22
C ARG A 112 -11.52 -13.57 -2.07
N PRO A 113 -11.36 -14.33 -3.18
CA PRO A 113 -11.09 -15.77 -3.12
C PRO A 113 -9.87 -16.15 -2.29
N MET A 114 -8.81 -15.33 -2.34
CA MET A 114 -7.53 -15.64 -1.67
C MET A 114 -7.48 -15.24 -0.20
N SER A 115 -8.21 -14.20 0.22
CA SER A 115 -8.07 -13.62 1.57
C SER A 115 -9.35 -13.59 2.40
N GLN A 116 -10.51 -13.86 1.81
CA GLN A 116 -11.81 -13.80 2.49
C GLN A 116 -12.62 -15.10 2.34
N ASN A 117 -12.00 -16.22 1.95
CA ASN A 117 -12.64 -17.52 2.11
C ASN A 117 -12.71 -17.92 3.60
N LEU A 118 -13.55 -18.90 3.94
CA LEU A 118 -13.79 -19.30 5.35
C LEU A 118 -12.49 -19.66 6.10
N LYS A 119 -11.56 -20.36 5.44
CA LYS A 119 -10.27 -20.74 6.03
C LYS A 119 -9.41 -19.51 6.31
N ALA A 120 -9.32 -18.58 5.37
CA ALA A 120 -8.57 -17.34 5.53
C ALA A 120 -9.15 -16.46 6.65
N LEU A 121 -10.47 -16.29 6.71
CA LEU A 121 -11.13 -15.53 7.77
C LEU A 121 -10.89 -16.14 9.17
N SER A 122 -10.94 -17.48 9.25
CA SER A 122 -10.65 -18.22 10.49
C SER A 122 -9.19 -18.04 10.93
N MET A 123 -8.26 -18.13 9.97
CA MET A 123 -6.84 -17.93 10.22
C MET A 123 -6.55 -16.51 10.69
N VAL A 124 -7.06 -15.48 10.00
CA VAL A 124 -6.97 -14.08 10.42
C VAL A 124 -7.49 -13.89 11.85
N ALA A 125 -8.65 -14.47 12.17
CA ALA A 125 -9.25 -14.36 13.49
C ALA A 125 -8.39 -15.03 14.58
N SER A 126 -7.87 -16.23 14.33
CA SER A 126 -6.97 -16.93 15.24
C SER A 126 -5.66 -16.17 15.47
N GLU A 127 -5.02 -15.72 14.39
CA GLU A 127 -3.72 -15.04 14.45
C GLU A 127 -3.81 -13.66 15.09
N SER A 128 -4.98 -13.01 15.01
CA SER A 128 -5.17 -11.72 15.67
C SER A 128 -5.14 -11.79 17.19
N GLY A 129 -5.45 -12.94 17.80
CA GLY A 129 -5.63 -13.08 19.25
C GLY A 129 -7.01 -12.65 19.77
N PHE A 130 -7.88 -12.10 18.92
CA PHE A 130 -9.19 -11.55 19.30
C PHE A 130 -10.37 -12.28 18.66
N GLN A 131 -10.20 -13.54 18.26
CA GLN A 131 -11.18 -14.33 17.49
C GLN A 131 -12.64 -14.16 17.92
N LYS A 132 -12.92 -14.23 19.22
CA LYS A 132 -14.30 -14.15 19.76
C LYS A 132 -14.92 -12.75 19.67
N LEU A 133 -14.11 -11.71 19.51
CA LEU A 133 -14.52 -10.30 19.52
C LEU A 133 -14.57 -9.69 18.11
N ILE A 134 -14.34 -10.47 17.05
CA ILE A 134 -14.35 -9.97 15.67
C ILE A 134 -15.69 -10.29 15.02
N LEU A 135 -16.55 -9.28 14.92
CA LEU A 135 -17.79 -9.37 14.18
C LEU A 135 -17.60 -8.93 12.72
N ARG A 136 -18.23 -9.64 11.79
CA ARG A 136 -18.26 -9.31 10.35
C ARG A 136 -19.69 -9.03 9.93
N PRO A 137 -20.21 -7.81 10.14
CA PRO A 137 -21.66 -7.53 10.10
C PRO A 137 -22.33 -7.92 8.77
N LEU A 138 -21.59 -7.78 7.65
CA LEU A 138 -22.08 -8.08 6.31
C LEU A 138 -22.22 -9.59 6.03
N SER A 139 -21.46 -10.44 6.73
CA SER A 139 -21.44 -11.91 6.54
C SER A 139 -21.79 -12.70 7.80
N ALA A 140 -22.24 -12.04 8.87
CA ALA A 140 -22.45 -12.66 10.18
C ALA A 140 -23.33 -13.92 10.12
N LYS A 141 -24.42 -13.90 9.32
CA LYS A 141 -25.34 -15.05 9.15
C LYS A 141 -24.70 -16.25 8.45
N ARG A 142 -23.49 -16.11 7.90
CA ARG A 142 -22.72 -17.18 7.23
C ARG A 142 -21.53 -17.66 8.07
N LEU A 143 -21.30 -17.04 9.23
CA LEU A 143 -20.14 -17.30 10.08
C LEU A 143 -20.61 -17.78 11.47
N PRO A 144 -19.71 -18.44 12.23
CA PRO A 144 -19.97 -18.78 13.62
C PRO A 144 -20.38 -17.55 14.44
N ILE A 145 -21.19 -17.77 15.47
CA ILE A 145 -21.62 -16.71 16.39
C ILE A 145 -20.39 -16.17 17.14
N THR A 146 -20.34 -14.86 17.30
CA THR A 146 -19.28 -14.14 18.02
C THR A 146 -19.76 -13.69 19.40
N LEU A 147 -18.84 -13.33 20.29
CA LEU A 147 -19.18 -12.89 21.65
C LEU A 147 -20.12 -11.67 21.69
N PRO A 148 -20.01 -10.65 20.81
CA PRO A 148 -20.98 -9.56 20.75
C PRO A 148 -22.42 -10.03 20.47
N GLU A 149 -22.57 -11.10 19.68
CA GLU A 149 -23.87 -11.67 19.37
C GLU A 149 -24.37 -12.55 20.54
N GLU A 150 -23.51 -13.40 21.10
CA GLU A 150 -23.85 -14.26 22.26
C GLU A 150 -24.29 -13.44 23.48
N LYS A 151 -23.64 -12.30 23.72
CA LYS A 151 -23.98 -11.40 24.85
C LYS A 151 -25.16 -10.47 24.58
N GLY A 152 -25.77 -10.54 23.38
CA GLY A 152 -26.86 -9.65 22.99
C GLY A 152 -26.44 -8.18 22.86
N TRP A 153 -25.13 -7.91 22.73
CA TRP A 153 -24.61 -6.57 22.45
C TRP A 153 -25.00 -6.12 21.05
N VAL A 154 -25.03 -7.06 20.11
CA VAL A 154 -25.47 -6.89 18.73
C VAL A 154 -26.59 -7.88 18.45
N ASP A 155 -27.69 -7.38 17.88
CA ASP A 155 -28.79 -8.20 17.40
C ASP A 155 -28.41 -8.84 16.06
N ARG A 156 -28.17 -10.16 16.08
CA ARG A 156 -27.79 -10.97 14.92
C ARG A 156 -28.87 -10.97 13.83
N GLU A 157 -30.14 -10.84 14.17
CA GLU A 157 -31.22 -10.86 13.17
C GLU A 157 -31.18 -9.63 12.28
N ARG A 158 -30.65 -8.52 12.81
CA ARG A 158 -30.41 -7.28 12.07
C ARG A 158 -29.09 -7.26 11.30
N LEU A 159 -28.29 -8.33 11.38
CA LEU A 159 -27.08 -8.51 10.58
C LEU A 159 -27.37 -9.20 9.24
N LEU A 160 -26.35 -9.26 8.38
CA LEU A 160 -26.49 -9.74 7.00
C LEU A 160 -25.75 -11.06 6.77
N GLY A 161 -26.04 -11.66 5.62
CA GLY A 161 -25.47 -12.94 5.18
C GLY A 161 -24.88 -12.87 3.78
N PHE A 162 -24.32 -11.71 3.40
CA PHE A 162 -23.67 -11.53 2.12
C PHE A 162 -22.50 -12.49 1.97
N SER A 163 -22.35 -13.02 0.76
CA SER A 163 -21.28 -13.93 0.40
C SER A 163 -21.01 -13.94 -1.08
N GLY A 164 -19.80 -14.30 -1.47
CA GLY A 164 -19.36 -14.38 -2.86
C GLY A 164 -18.95 -13.02 -3.44
N ARG A 165 -18.66 -13.02 -4.74
CA ARG A 165 -18.00 -11.89 -5.43
C ARG A 165 -18.94 -10.75 -5.81
N SER A 166 -20.25 -10.99 -5.84
CA SER A 166 -21.22 -9.97 -6.22
C SER A 166 -21.21 -8.82 -5.22
N ARG A 167 -21.23 -7.59 -5.75
CA ARG A 167 -21.36 -6.36 -4.97
C ARG A 167 -22.73 -5.69 -5.07
N LYS A 168 -23.65 -6.28 -5.84
CA LYS A 168 -24.99 -5.74 -6.04
C LYS A 168 -25.74 -5.55 -4.69
N PRO A 169 -25.76 -6.52 -3.77
CA PRO A 169 -26.43 -6.34 -2.47
C PRO A 169 -25.83 -5.20 -1.62
N GLN A 170 -24.52 -4.98 -1.71
CA GLN A 170 -23.82 -3.90 -1.02
C GLN A 170 -24.21 -2.54 -1.60
N MET A 171 -24.33 -2.42 -2.92
CA MET A 171 -24.79 -1.20 -3.58
C MET A 171 -26.24 -0.88 -3.22
N GLU A 172 -27.13 -1.88 -3.22
CA GLU A 172 -28.52 -1.72 -2.76
C GLU A 172 -28.60 -1.29 -1.29
N LEU A 173 -27.71 -1.79 -0.43
CA LEU A 173 -27.62 -1.36 0.96
C LEU A 173 -27.08 0.07 1.10
N ALA A 174 -26.13 0.47 0.25
CA ALA A 174 -25.59 1.82 0.21
C ALA A 174 -26.70 2.84 -0.09
N GLU A 175 -27.58 2.53 -1.05
CA GLU A 175 -28.76 3.35 -1.37
C GLU A 175 -29.69 3.52 -0.16
N ARG A 176 -29.94 2.44 0.60
CA ARG A 176 -30.77 2.48 1.81
C ARG A 176 -30.17 3.29 2.94
N PHE A 177 -28.84 3.33 3.05
CA PHE A 177 -28.13 4.18 4.00
C PHE A 177 -27.80 5.56 3.45
N HIS A 178 -28.30 5.91 2.25
CA HIS A 178 -28.04 7.18 1.57
C HIS A 178 -26.54 7.47 1.37
N ILE A 179 -25.72 6.41 1.21
CA ILE A 179 -24.30 6.52 0.89
C ILE A 179 -24.14 6.64 -0.62
N THR A 180 -24.07 7.88 -1.12
CA THR A 180 -23.97 8.18 -2.56
C THR A 180 -22.54 8.26 -3.06
N GLU A 181 -21.58 8.56 -2.17
CA GLU A 181 -20.16 8.65 -2.50
C GLU A 181 -19.36 7.59 -1.76
N TYR A 182 -18.79 6.66 -2.53
CA TYR A 182 -17.81 5.70 -2.05
C TYR A 182 -16.78 5.42 -3.13
N PRO A 183 -15.54 5.04 -2.78
CA PRO A 183 -14.52 4.71 -3.77
C PRO A 183 -15.02 3.59 -4.68
N SER A 184 -14.83 3.76 -5.99
CA SER A 184 -14.93 2.64 -6.91
C SER A 184 -13.97 1.53 -6.45
N PRO A 185 -14.20 0.25 -6.85
CA PRO A 185 -13.22 -0.81 -6.64
C PRO A 185 -11.96 -0.52 -7.48
N ALA A 186 -11.14 0.42 -7.05
CA ALA A 186 -9.89 0.77 -7.69
C ALA A 186 -8.81 -0.22 -7.24
N GLY A 187 -7.82 -0.41 -8.12
CA GLY A 187 -6.73 -1.39 -8.05
C GLY A 187 -6.29 -1.68 -6.62
N GLY A 188 -6.21 -2.98 -6.32
CA GLY A 188 -5.94 -3.50 -4.99
C GLY A 188 -4.67 -2.93 -4.36
N CYS A 189 -4.35 -3.43 -3.17
CA CYS A 189 -3.18 -3.02 -2.42
C CYS A 189 -1.91 -2.94 -3.31
N LEU A 190 -1.03 -1.94 -3.13
CA LEU A 190 0.19 -1.75 -3.93
C LEU A 190 1.10 -3.00 -3.98
N LEU A 191 1.05 -3.85 -2.97
CA LEU A 191 1.76 -5.15 -2.93
C LEU A 191 1.14 -6.22 -3.85
N THR A 192 0.00 -5.93 -4.47
CA THR A 192 -0.62 -6.73 -5.54
C THR A 192 -0.23 -6.23 -6.92
N ASP A 193 0.43 -5.07 -7.03
CA ASP A 193 0.96 -4.58 -8.31
C ASP A 193 2.25 -5.34 -8.67
N GLU A 194 2.30 -5.91 -9.87
CA GLU A 194 3.41 -6.75 -10.32
C GLU A 194 4.73 -5.96 -10.40
N VAL A 195 4.67 -4.75 -10.95
CA VAL A 195 5.86 -3.91 -11.18
C VAL A 195 6.42 -3.42 -9.84
N PHE A 196 5.57 -2.92 -8.96
CA PHE A 196 5.94 -2.52 -7.62
C PHE A 196 6.50 -3.70 -6.82
N SER A 197 5.86 -4.86 -6.90
CA SER A 197 6.31 -6.06 -6.20
C SER A 197 7.68 -6.53 -6.67
N ARG A 198 7.98 -6.46 -7.98
CA ARG A 198 9.34 -6.74 -8.49
C ARG A 198 10.36 -5.77 -7.91
N ARG A 199 10.05 -4.47 -7.90
CA ARG A 199 10.92 -3.42 -7.33
C ARG A 199 11.18 -3.61 -5.84
N LEU A 200 10.16 -4.04 -5.09
CA LEU A 200 10.27 -4.27 -3.66
C LEU A 200 11.06 -5.56 -3.34
N LYS A 201 10.87 -6.64 -4.12
CA LYS A 201 11.72 -7.84 -4.02
C LYS A 201 13.19 -7.51 -4.29
N ASP A 202 13.45 -6.74 -5.35
CA ASP A 202 14.78 -6.25 -5.68
C ASP A 202 15.40 -5.39 -4.55
N LEU A 203 14.61 -4.54 -3.89
CA LEU A 203 15.06 -3.77 -2.74
C LEU A 203 15.43 -4.67 -1.55
N LEU A 204 14.56 -5.63 -1.20
CA LEU A 204 14.78 -6.55 -0.07
C LEU A 204 15.99 -7.46 -0.25
N LEU A 205 16.30 -7.85 -1.49
CA LEU A 205 17.51 -8.63 -1.80
C LEU A 205 18.79 -7.81 -1.66
N ALA A 206 18.74 -6.51 -1.96
CA ALA A 206 19.89 -5.63 -1.92
C ALA A 206 20.15 -5.03 -0.52
N SER A 207 19.11 -4.82 0.29
CA SER A 207 19.21 -4.26 1.64
C SER A 207 18.22 -4.94 2.60
N PRO A 208 18.68 -5.48 3.74
CA PRO A 208 17.79 -6.02 4.77
C PRO A 208 17.04 -4.92 5.54
N HIS A 209 17.49 -3.66 5.45
CA HIS A 209 16.86 -2.52 6.11
C HIS A 209 16.02 -1.73 5.10
N LEU A 210 14.70 -1.83 5.23
CA LEU A 210 13.77 -1.02 4.44
C LEU A 210 13.69 0.38 5.04
N ALA A 211 14.33 1.36 4.40
CA ALA A 211 14.09 2.75 4.74
C ALA A 211 12.81 3.26 4.04
N LEU A 212 12.00 4.05 4.75
CA LEU A 212 10.77 4.67 4.20
C LEU A 212 11.01 5.37 2.87
N ARG A 213 12.10 6.15 2.81
CA ARG A 213 12.57 6.83 1.59
C ARG A 213 12.69 5.88 0.40
N GLU A 214 13.28 4.70 0.59
CA GLU A 214 13.49 3.74 -0.49
C GLU A 214 12.18 3.19 -1.00
N ILE A 215 11.21 2.94 -0.11
CA ILE A 215 9.85 2.51 -0.47
C ILE A 215 9.14 3.60 -1.27
N GLU A 216 9.24 4.86 -0.87
CA GLU A 216 8.69 5.99 -1.63
C GLU A 216 9.29 6.10 -3.03
N LEU A 217 10.61 5.91 -3.15
CA LEU A 217 11.29 5.89 -4.44
C LEU A 217 10.76 4.78 -5.37
N LEU A 218 10.32 3.63 -4.83
CA LEU A 218 9.77 2.54 -5.66
C LEU A 218 8.47 2.91 -6.40
N LYS A 219 7.76 3.94 -5.91
CA LYS A 219 6.51 4.44 -6.51
C LYS A 219 6.77 5.34 -7.72
N LEU A 220 8.01 5.76 -7.93
CA LEU A 220 8.39 6.77 -8.91
C LEU A 220 9.12 6.12 -10.07
N GLY A 221 9.01 6.71 -11.26
CA GLY A 221 9.99 6.48 -12.31
C GLY A 221 10.13 5.05 -12.84
N ARG A 222 11.23 4.88 -13.56
CA ARG A 222 11.73 3.61 -14.08
C ARG A 222 12.93 3.20 -13.25
N HIS A 223 13.06 1.91 -12.95
CA HIS A 223 14.15 1.41 -12.13
C HIS A 223 15.10 0.56 -12.94
N PHE A 224 16.40 0.78 -12.75
CA PHE A 224 17.45 0.01 -13.38
C PHE A 224 18.44 -0.50 -12.34
N ARG A 225 18.72 -1.80 -12.32
CA ARG A 225 19.78 -2.40 -11.54
C ARG A 225 21.04 -2.46 -12.41
N ILE A 226 22.00 -1.58 -12.14
CA ILE A 226 23.23 -1.46 -12.95
C ILE A 226 24.47 -2.05 -12.27
N GLY A 227 24.34 -2.47 -11.01
CA GLY A 227 25.34 -3.21 -10.25
C GLY A 227 24.69 -3.94 -9.06
N PRO A 228 25.41 -4.79 -8.32
CA PRO A 228 24.86 -5.54 -7.19
C PRO A 228 24.18 -4.66 -6.13
N LEU A 229 24.81 -3.52 -5.82
CA LEU A 229 24.31 -2.55 -4.84
C LEU A 229 23.95 -1.19 -5.48
N THR A 230 23.99 -1.09 -6.80
CA THR A 230 23.81 0.18 -7.53
C THR A 230 22.54 0.17 -8.36
N LYS A 231 21.66 1.14 -8.12
CA LYS A 231 20.33 1.23 -8.74
C LYS A 231 20.01 2.65 -9.19
N LEU A 232 19.32 2.78 -10.31
CA LEU A 232 18.82 4.04 -10.83
C LEU A 232 17.32 4.18 -10.63
N VAL A 233 16.86 5.39 -10.31
CA VAL A 233 15.47 5.82 -10.39
C VAL A 233 15.38 6.96 -11.40
N VAL A 234 14.70 6.71 -12.52
CA VAL A 234 14.62 7.63 -13.67
C VAL A 234 13.21 8.19 -13.76
N GLY A 235 13.05 9.50 -13.53
CA GLY A 235 11.73 10.15 -13.59
C GLY A 235 11.06 10.02 -14.96
N ARG A 236 9.72 9.95 -14.97
CA ARG A 236 8.91 9.84 -16.20
C ARG A 236 8.33 11.16 -16.67
N ASN A 237 8.19 12.12 -15.76
CA ASN A 237 7.59 13.42 -16.00
C ASN A 237 8.11 14.42 -14.97
N GLU A 238 7.77 15.69 -15.16
CA GLU A 238 8.21 16.79 -14.30
C GLU A 238 7.84 16.59 -12.82
N LYS A 239 6.63 16.08 -12.53
CA LYS A 239 6.19 15.83 -11.15
C LYS A 239 7.08 14.78 -10.47
N GLU A 240 7.33 13.66 -11.14
CA GLU A 240 8.24 12.63 -10.62
C GLU A 240 9.68 13.15 -10.50
N ASN A 241 10.16 13.97 -11.44
CA ASN A 241 11.49 14.57 -11.36
C ASN A 241 11.66 15.41 -10.09
N HIS A 242 10.68 16.25 -9.77
CA HIS A 242 10.67 17.05 -8.54
C HIS A 242 10.65 16.17 -7.29
N THR A 243 9.80 15.14 -7.25
CA THR A 243 9.73 14.22 -6.11
C THR A 243 11.02 13.42 -5.92
N ILE A 244 11.60 12.86 -7.00
CA ILE A 244 12.89 12.15 -6.96
C ILE A 244 13.99 13.06 -6.41
N HIS A 245 14.05 14.31 -6.88
CA HIS A 245 15.04 15.27 -6.38
C HIS A 245 14.83 15.60 -4.91
N SER A 246 13.59 15.83 -4.47
CA SER A 246 13.28 16.09 -3.05
C SER A 246 13.60 14.91 -2.13
N LEU A 247 13.60 13.68 -2.68
CA LEU A 247 13.99 12.47 -1.98
C LEU A 247 15.49 12.18 -2.09
N SER A 248 16.29 12.98 -2.81
CA SER A 248 17.75 12.80 -2.87
C SER A 248 18.42 13.30 -1.58
N LYS A 249 19.53 12.68 -1.19
CA LYS A 249 20.43 13.09 -0.11
C LYS A 249 21.75 13.52 -0.71
N GLU A 250 22.56 14.24 0.07
CA GLU A 250 23.90 14.67 -0.32
C GLU A 250 24.83 13.51 -0.69
N THR A 251 24.60 12.31 -0.13
CA THR A 251 25.36 11.10 -0.42
C THR A 251 24.98 10.43 -1.74
N ASP A 252 23.82 10.75 -2.32
CA ASP A 252 23.40 10.16 -3.58
C ASP A 252 23.92 10.96 -4.76
N LEU A 253 24.08 10.30 -5.90
CA LEU A 253 24.45 10.96 -7.14
C LEU A 253 23.18 11.25 -7.96
N VAL A 254 23.02 12.49 -8.41
CA VAL A 254 21.90 12.96 -9.23
C VAL A 254 22.41 13.37 -10.60
N LEU A 255 21.77 12.84 -11.64
CA LEU A 255 22.08 13.13 -13.04
C LEU A 255 20.93 13.86 -13.73
N ARG A 256 21.27 14.84 -14.56
CA ARG A 256 20.37 15.62 -15.42
C ARG A 256 21.09 16.04 -16.69
N THR A 257 20.38 16.11 -17.80
CA THR A 257 20.89 16.77 -19.02
C THR A 257 21.02 18.28 -18.77
N VAL A 258 22.07 18.89 -19.31
CA VAL A 258 22.36 20.33 -19.10
C VAL A 258 21.52 21.21 -20.03
N SER A 259 21.54 20.89 -21.33
CA SER A 259 21.00 21.79 -22.37
C SER A 259 19.68 21.31 -22.97
N VAL A 260 19.22 20.13 -22.60
CA VAL A 260 18.05 19.48 -23.19
C VAL A 260 17.09 19.04 -22.08
N PRO A 261 15.77 19.19 -22.24
CA PRO A 261 14.81 18.64 -21.28
C PRO A 261 15.01 17.13 -21.09
N GLY A 262 14.91 16.67 -19.85
CA GLY A 262 15.18 15.28 -19.53
C GLY A 262 14.78 14.87 -18.12
N PRO A 263 15.00 13.59 -17.77
CA PRO A 263 14.63 13.07 -16.47
C PRO A 263 15.62 13.57 -15.40
N THR A 264 15.13 13.65 -14.17
CA THR A 264 16.02 13.55 -13.00
C THR A 264 16.29 12.07 -12.77
N VAL A 265 17.57 11.71 -12.78
CA VAL A 265 18.04 10.35 -12.49
C VAL A 265 18.74 10.34 -11.15
N LEU A 266 18.25 9.53 -10.22
CA LEU A 266 18.88 9.31 -8.92
C LEU A 266 19.63 7.98 -8.95
N VAL A 267 20.91 8.00 -8.60
CA VAL A 267 21.75 6.82 -8.40
C VAL A 267 21.79 6.51 -6.90
N LEU A 268 21.36 5.31 -6.54
CA LEU A 268 21.45 4.74 -5.20
C LEU A 268 22.64 3.80 -5.14
N GLY A 269 23.46 3.91 -4.09
CA GLY A 269 24.71 3.18 -3.91
C GLY A 269 25.93 3.90 -4.49
N ASP A 270 27.08 3.23 -4.48
CA ASP A 270 28.36 3.79 -4.94
C ASP A 270 28.69 3.30 -6.36
N PRO A 271 28.46 4.10 -7.42
CA PRO A 271 28.76 3.68 -8.78
C PRO A 271 30.26 3.71 -9.08
N THR A 272 30.76 2.68 -9.78
CA THR A 272 32.07 2.75 -10.44
C THR A 272 32.03 3.74 -11.62
N PRO A 273 33.17 4.22 -12.13
CA PRO A 273 33.20 5.10 -13.31
C PRO A 273 32.40 4.55 -14.51
N GLU A 274 32.47 3.24 -14.77
CA GLU A 274 31.73 2.60 -15.86
C GLU A 274 30.21 2.61 -15.61
N MET A 275 29.78 2.51 -14.35
CA MET A 275 28.38 2.63 -13.95
C MET A 275 27.89 4.07 -14.07
N GLU A 276 28.74 5.06 -13.79
CA GLU A 276 28.41 6.47 -14.04
C GLU A 276 28.22 6.76 -15.52
N ASP A 277 29.09 6.22 -16.38
CA ASP A 277 28.96 6.35 -17.82
C ASP A 277 27.66 5.69 -18.32
N LEU A 278 27.31 4.52 -17.77
CA LEU A 278 26.03 3.87 -18.06
C LEU A 278 24.84 4.71 -17.56
N ALA A 279 24.91 5.28 -16.36
CA ALA A 279 23.86 6.13 -15.80
C ALA A 279 23.67 7.42 -16.62
N ALA A 280 24.75 8.04 -17.07
CA ALA A 280 24.72 9.19 -17.96
C ALA A 280 24.10 8.83 -19.32
N SER A 281 24.51 7.70 -19.92
CA SER A 281 23.87 7.17 -21.13
C SER A 281 22.37 6.94 -20.96
N ILE A 282 21.94 6.36 -19.83
CA ILE A 282 20.51 6.16 -19.52
C ILE A 282 19.80 7.50 -19.37
N THR A 283 20.42 8.49 -18.72
CA THR A 283 19.86 9.84 -18.58
C THR A 283 19.57 10.46 -19.96
N VAL A 284 20.52 10.37 -20.90
CA VAL A 284 20.34 10.85 -22.28
C VAL A 284 19.28 10.05 -23.03
N SER A 285 19.26 8.71 -22.92
CA SER A 285 18.26 7.84 -23.57
C SER A 285 16.80 8.17 -23.23
N TYR A 286 16.55 8.76 -22.06
CA TYR A 286 15.21 9.13 -21.61
C TYR A 286 14.96 10.64 -21.64
N SER A 287 15.90 11.42 -22.18
CA SER A 287 15.75 12.85 -22.46
C SER A 287 15.19 13.10 -23.86
N ASP A 288 15.03 14.38 -24.22
CA ASP A 288 14.62 14.81 -25.56
C ASP A 288 15.81 14.91 -26.54
N ALA A 289 17.01 14.50 -26.14
CA ALA A 289 18.20 14.50 -27.00
C ALA A 289 18.06 13.46 -28.13
N GLY A 290 18.68 13.74 -29.28
CA GLY A 290 18.73 12.81 -30.40
C GLY A 290 19.45 11.50 -30.04
N ASN A 291 19.02 10.39 -30.64
CA ASN A 291 19.80 9.16 -30.56
C ASN A 291 21.20 9.40 -31.16
N ASP A 292 22.25 8.88 -30.51
CA ASP A 292 23.66 9.05 -30.87
C ASP A 292 24.25 10.48 -30.79
N GLU A 293 23.44 11.46 -30.35
CA GLU A 293 23.89 12.82 -30.04
C GLU A 293 24.72 12.83 -28.75
N LEU A 294 25.89 13.47 -28.81
CA LEU A 294 26.77 13.63 -27.66
C LEU A 294 26.23 14.77 -26.79
N THR A 295 25.68 14.43 -25.62
CA THR A 295 24.95 15.34 -24.74
C THR A 295 25.68 15.51 -23.41
N GLU A 296 25.72 16.73 -22.90
CA GLU A 296 26.22 17.03 -21.55
C GLU A 296 25.24 16.59 -20.47
N VAL A 297 25.74 15.81 -19.50
CA VAL A 297 25.02 15.37 -18.32
C VAL A 297 25.73 15.88 -17.07
N SER A 298 25.04 16.66 -16.26
CA SER A 298 25.53 17.09 -14.94
C SER A 298 25.46 15.92 -13.96
N LEU A 299 26.51 15.72 -13.18
CA LEU A 299 26.61 14.78 -12.07
C LEU A 299 26.76 15.60 -10.78
N MET A 300 25.78 15.54 -9.89
CA MET A 300 25.81 16.30 -8.62
C MET A 300 25.49 15.39 -7.42
N GLY A 301 26.26 15.52 -6.34
CA GLY A 301 26.09 14.76 -5.10
C GLY A 301 27.05 13.56 -4.98
N GLY A 302 27.04 12.87 -3.84
CA GLY A 302 27.96 11.77 -3.55
C GLY A 302 29.44 12.18 -3.55
N GLY A 303 29.73 13.43 -3.17
CA GLY A 303 31.08 14.01 -3.24
C GLY A 303 31.56 14.32 -4.67
N LYS A 304 30.68 14.22 -5.68
CA LYS A 304 31.00 14.49 -7.09
C LYS A 304 30.19 15.67 -7.58
N ASN A 305 30.88 16.63 -8.19
CA ASN A 305 30.29 17.73 -8.93
C ASN A 305 31.05 17.84 -10.26
N GLY A 306 30.35 17.62 -11.38
CA GLY A 306 30.97 17.69 -12.68
C GLY A 306 30.00 17.48 -13.83
N VAL A 307 30.55 17.45 -15.04
CA VAL A 307 29.80 17.19 -16.27
C VAL A 307 30.46 16.00 -16.97
N ARG A 308 29.63 15.12 -17.56
CA ARG A 308 30.08 14.04 -18.44
C ARG A 308 29.39 14.15 -19.79
N MET A 309 30.14 13.87 -20.85
CA MET A 309 29.58 13.70 -22.19
C MET A 309 29.06 12.27 -22.32
N ALA A 310 27.80 12.10 -22.71
CA ALA A 310 27.21 10.79 -22.92
C ALA A 310 26.35 10.76 -24.18
N LYS A 311 26.25 9.58 -24.78
CA LYS A 311 25.29 9.30 -25.86
C LYS A 311 24.16 8.44 -25.34
N GLY A 312 22.96 8.71 -25.84
CA GLY A 312 21.80 7.84 -25.64
C GLY A 312 22.05 6.47 -26.27
N ARG A 313 21.51 5.43 -25.62
CA ARG A 313 21.47 4.05 -26.11
C ARG A 313 20.05 3.65 -26.51
N ASP A 314 19.92 2.66 -27.39
CA ASP A 314 18.62 2.02 -27.70
C ASP A 314 18.00 1.46 -26.41
N LYS A 315 16.77 1.88 -26.12
CA LYS A 315 15.97 1.46 -24.96
C LYS A 315 15.80 -0.05 -24.91
N ARG A 316 15.76 -0.75 -26.05
CA ARG A 316 15.71 -2.22 -26.09
C ARG A 316 16.93 -2.86 -25.45
N GLY A 317 18.12 -2.27 -25.65
CA GLY A 317 19.37 -2.71 -25.04
C GLY A 317 19.44 -2.45 -23.53
N LEU A 318 18.61 -1.54 -23.01
CA LEU A 318 18.52 -1.22 -21.58
C LEU A 318 17.59 -2.15 -20.80
N SER A 319 16.74 -2.91 -21.50
CA SER A 319 15.77 -3.83 -20.88
C SER A 319 16.42 -4.84 -19.93
N ARG A 320 17.65 -5.27 -20.22
CA ARG A 320 18.43 -6.19 -19.37
C ARG A 320 18.75 -5.66 -17.97
N TYR A 321 18.69 -4.33 -17.79
CA TYR A 321 18.91 -3.68 -16.50
C TYR A 321 17.61 -3.30 -15.81
N MET A 322 16.46 -3.36 -16.50
CA MET A 322 15.17 -2.95 -15.93
C MET A 322 14.67 -3.94 -14.89
N ILE A 323 14.06 -3.41 -13.84
CA ILE A 323 13.39 -4.16 -12.77
C ILE A 323 11.89 -4.26 -13.06
#